data_AF-A0A942LDK4-F1
#
_entry.id   AF-A0A942LDK4-F1
#
_cell.length_a   1.000
_cell.length_b   1.000
_cell.length_c   1.000
_cell.angle_alpha   90.00
_cell.angle_beta   90.00
_cell.angle_gamma   90.00
#
_symmetry.space_group_name_H-M   'P 1'
#
loop_
_entity.id
_entity.type
_entity.pdbx_description
1 polymer ?
#
loop_
_entity_poly.entity_id
_entity_poly.type
_entity_poly.pdbx_seq_one_letter_code
_entity_poly.pdbx_strand_id
1 'polypeptide(L)'
;MKKKTNISFLVIGVVIIIASVVLAKFTYTLRDIRINGELRYCPIININYSGKGGNSADVLINGQKKLAGHITDDLKVGDTIAVRYIKGKSQVVQDDVRLSIYYLYFGLESILLIVGIVFIVGGFMGKTR
;
A
#
# COMPACT_ATOMS: atom_id res chain seq x y z
N MET A 1 26.38 28.33 26.11
CA MET A 1 24.96 27.90 26.11
C MET A 1 24.84 26.51 25.48
N LYS A 2 24.72 25.44 26.28
CA LYS A 2 24.49 24.07 25.74
C LYS A 2 22.98 23.90 25.47
N LYS A 3 22.58 23.80 24.20
CA LYS A 3 21.22 23.36 23.84
C LYS A 3 21.09 21.90 24.28
N LYS A 4 20.04 21.58 25.05
CA LYS A 4 19.75 20.19 25.42
C LYS A 4 18.77 19.62 24.40
N THR A 5 19.21 18.61 23.65
CA THR A 5 18.37 17.90 22.69
C THR A 5 17.16 17.27 23.39
N ASN A 6 15.97 17.49 22.85
CA ASN A 6 14.75 16.83 23.31
C ASN A 6 14.58 15.49 22.58
N ILE A 7 15.03 14.42 23.24
CA ILE A 7 15.06 13.06 22.67
C ILE A 7 13.65 12.57 22.33
N SER A 8 12.63 12.89 23.15
CA SER A 8 11.25 12.45 22.90
C SER A 8 10.71 13.00 21.57
N PHE A 9 11.02 14.26 21.26
CA PHE A 9 10.65 14.88 19.98
C PHE A 9 11.34 14.21 18.80
N LEU A 10 12.62 13.84 18.94
CA LEU A 10 13.35 13.12 17.89
C LEU A 10 12.74 11.72 17.64
N VAL A 11 12.45 10.96 18.70
CA VAL A 11 11.88 9.61 18.57
C VAL A 11 10.52 9.67 17.87
N ILE A 12 9.64 10.58 18.29
CA ILE A 12 8.32 10.77 17.66
C ILE A 12 8.50 11.15 16.18
N GLY A 13 9.40 12.10 15.88
CA GLY A 13 9.66 12.52 14.50
C GLY A 13 10.13 11.38 13.61
N VAL A 14 11.05 10.52 14.09
CA VAL A 14 11.54 9.35 13.33
C VAL A 14 10.42 8.35 13.08
N VAL A 15 9.59 8.04 14.07
CA VAL A 15 8.45 7.12 13.91
C VAL A 15 7.46 7.66 12.87
N ILE A 16 7.18 8.96 12.89
CA ILE A 16 6.30 9.61 11.92
C ILE A 16 6.89 9.54 10.49
N ILE A 17 8.20 9.74 10.33
CA ILE A 17 8.86 9.60 9.02
C ILE A 17 8.78 8.16 8.52
N ILE A 18 9.01 7.17 9.37
CA ILE A 18 8.88 5.76 8.98
C ILE A 18 7.45 5.48 8.50
N ALA A 19 6.43 5.97 9.22
CA ALA A 19 5.04 5.84 8.80
C ALA A 19 4.78 6.51 7.43
N SER A 20 5.32 7.71 7.20
CA SER A 20 5.25 8.39 5.90
C SER A 20 5.87 7.56 4.77
N VAL A 21 7.05 6.96 4.99
CA VAL A 21 7.73 6.10 4.00
C VAL A 21 6.91 4.85 3.67
N VAL A 22 6.28 4.23 4.67
CA VAL A 22 5.40 3.07 4.46
C VAL A 22 4.20 3.45 3.59
N LEU A 23 3.57 4.59 3.86
CA LEU A 23 2.47 5.10 3.03
C LEU A 23 2.92 5.42 1.61
N ALA A 24 4.06 6.10 1.45
CA ALA A 24 4.63 6.41 0.15
C ALA A 24 4.88 5.16 -0.70
N LYS A 25 5.36 4.07 -0.08
CA LYS A 25 5.53 2.79 -0.78
C LYS A 25 4.19 2.22 -1.25
N PHE A 26 3.14 2.32 -0.44
CA PHE A 26 1.80 1.87 -0.80
C PHE A 26 1.24 2.67 -1.98
N THR A 27 1.30 4.01 -1.88
CA THR A 27 0.86 4.93 -2.94
C THR A 27 1.63 4.70 -4.25
N TYR A 28 2.95 4.55 -4.18
CA TYR A 28 3.80 4.25 -5.33
C TYR A 28 3.42 2.94 -6.01
N THR A 29 3.23 1.87 -5.22
CA THR A 29 2.86 0.55 -5.76
C THR A 29 1.52 0.61 -6.49
N LEU A 30 0.51 1.27 -5.90
CA LEU A 30 -0.78 1.47 -6.56
C LEU A 30 -0.67 2.28 -7.85
N ARG A 31 0.15 3.34 -7.84
CA ARG A 31 0.39 4.17 -9.02
C ARG A 31 1.08 3.40 -10.13
N ASP A 32 2.11 2.61 -9.80
CA ASP A 32 2.81 1.73 -10.75
C ASP A 32 1.86 0.74 -11.41
N ILE A 33 1.06 0.03 -10.60
CA ILE A 33 0.04 -0.91 -11.09
C ILE A 33 -0.96 -0.22 -12.02
N ARG A 34 -1.34 1.02 -11.71
CA ARG A 34 -2.31 1.76 -12.53
C ARG A 34 -1.75 2.26 -13.85
N ILE A 35 -0.51 2.74 -13.86
CA ILE A 35 0.15 3.27 -15.06
C ILE A 35 0.57 2.15 -16.00
N ASN A 36 1.13 1.07 -15.46
CA ASN A 36 1.75 0.01 -16.23
C ASN A 36 0.87 -1.24 -16.40
N GLY A 37 -0.25 -1.32 -15.68
CA GLY A 37 -1.16 -2.47 -15.72
C GLY A 37 -2.30 -2.31 -16.71
N GLU A 38 -2.62 -3.39 -17.41
CA GLU A 38 -3.79 -3.50 -18.27
C GLU A 38 -4.96 -4.08 -17.49
N LEU A 39 -6.12 -3.40 -17.50
CA LEU A 39 -7.34 -3.87 -16.85
C LEU A 39 -8.02 -4.94 -17.70
N ARG A 40 -8.27 -6.11 -17.12
CA ARG A 40 -8.94 -7.23 -17.80
C ARG A 40 -9.94 -7.90 -16.86
N TYR A 41 -11.06 -8.36 -17.43
CA TYR A 41 -11.93 -9.31 -16.76
C TYR A 41 -11.42 -10.71 -17.04
N CYS A 42 -11.09 -11.47 -15.99
CA CYS A 42 -10.52 -12.81 -16.12
C CYS A 42 -11.33 -13.82 -15.31
N PRO A 43 -11.52 -15.04 -15.84
CA PRO A 43 -12.23 -16.10 -15.11
C PRO A 43 -11.40 -16.58 -13.93
N ILE A 44 -12.07 -16.74 -12.79
CA ILE A 44 -11.53 -17.38 -11.60
C ILE A 44 -11.49 -18.88 -11.87
N ILE A 45 -10.30 -19.46 -11.82
CA ILE A 45 -10.08 -20.90 -12.07
C ILE A 45 -9.91 -21.69 -10.79
N ASN A 46 -9.63 -21.04 -9.67
CA ASN A 46 -9.48 -21.68 -8.37
C ASN A 46 -9.66 -20.65 -7.25
N ILE A 47 -10.23 -21.10 -6.12
CA ILE A 47 -10.31 -20.32 -4.88
C ILE A 47 -9.59 -21.11 -3.80
N ASN A 48 -8.56 -20.50 -3.20
CA ASN A 48 -7.86 -21.06 -2.05
C ASN A 48 -8.46 -20.47 -0.77
N TYR A 49 -9.11 -21.32 0.01
CA TYR A 49 -9.65 -20.98 1.32
C TYR A 49 -8.57 -21.22 2.38
N SER A 50 -7.89 -20.16 2.84
CA SER A 50 -6.95 -20.25 3.96
C SER A 50 -7.62 -19.81 5.25
N GLY A 51 -7.75 -20.72 6.22
CA GLY A 51 -8.33 -20.43 7.54
C GLY A 51 -7.58 -19.34 8.33
N LYS A 52 -6.35 -18.99 7.95
CA LYS A 52 -5.62 -17.81 8.42
C LYS A 52 -5.04 -17.08 7.20
N GLY A 53 -5.59 -15.90 6.90
CA GLY A 53 -5.12 -15.07 5.78
C GLY A 53 -6.21 -14.68 4.78
N GLY A 54 -7.42 -15.23 4.89
CA GLY A 54 -8.53 -14.92 3.98
C GLY A 54 -8.51 -15.74 2.70
N ASN A 55 -9.57 -15.62 1.91
CA ASN A 55 -9.74 -16.34 0.65
C ASN A 55 -8.90 -15.67 -0.43
N SER A 56 -8.33 -16.45 -1.35
CA SER A 56 -7.61 -15.93 -2.51
C SER A 56 -8.09 -16.62 -3.77
N ALA A 57 -7.99 -15.95 -4.92
CA ALA A 57 -8.36 -16.53 -6.20
C ALA A 57 -7.16 -16.60 -7.14
N ASP A 58 -7.14 -17.65 -7.95
CA ASP A 58 -6.28 -17.73 -9.12
C ASP A 58 -7.12 -17.47 -10.37
N VAL A 59 -6.56 -16.70 -11.31
CA VAL A 59 -7.17 -16.38 -12.60
C VAL A 59 -6.31 -16.90 -13.75
N LEU A 60 -6.93 -17.12 -14.91
CA LEU A 60 -6.25 -17.52 -16.13
C LEU A 60 -6.03 -16.31 -17.05
N ILE A 61 -4.77 -16.00 -17.36
CA ILE A 61 -4.39 -14.93 -18.29
C ILE A 61 -3.43 -15.49 -19.32
N ASN A 62 -3.80 -15.42 -20.61
CA ASN A 62 -2.99 -15.93 -21.74
C ASN A 62 -2.50 -17.37 -21.51
N GLY A 63 -3.37 -18.25 -20.99
CA GLY A 63 -3.03 -19.65 -20.71
C GLY A 63 -2.17 -19.89 -19.46
N GLN A 64 -1.82 -18.85 -18.69
CA GLN A 64 -1.06 -18.97 -17.45
C GLN A 64 -1.93 -18.70 -16.21
N LYS A 65 -1.79 -19.56 -15.20
CA LYS A 65 -2.38 -19.36 -13.87
C LYS A 65 -1.64 -18.23 -13.14
N LYS A 66 -2.37 -17.25 -12.64
CA LYS A 66 -1.85 -16.11 -11.86
C LYS A 66 -2.70 -15.90 -10.60
N LEU A 67 -2.06 -15.59 -9.48
CA LEU A 67 -2.75 -15.21 -8.25
C LEU A 67 -3.38 -13.82 -8.41
N ALA A 68 -4.67 -13.68 -8.16
CA ALA A 68 -5.43 -12.43 -8.23
C ALA A 68 -5.51 -11.66 -6.90
N GLY A 69 -4.83 -12.16 -5.88
CA GLY A 69 -4.86 -11.61 -4.53
C GLY A 69 -5.99 -12.19 -3.69
N HIS A 70 -6.36 -11.45 -2.65
CA HIS A 70 -7.46 -11.83 -1.78
C HIS A 70 -8.80 -11.52 -2.44
N ILE A 71 -9.78 -12.39 -2.26
CA ILE A 71 -11.14 -12.21 -2.75
C ILE A 71 -12.12 -11.97 -1.61
N THR A 72 -13.19 -11.25 -1.92
CA THR A 72 -14.37 -11.12 -1.07
C THR A 72 -15.27 -12.36 -1.16
N ASP A 73 -16.13 -12.55 -0.16
CA ASP A 73 -16.86 -13.80 0.08
C ASP A 73 -18.01 -14.08 -0.92
N ASP A 74 -18.22 -13.22 -1.92
CA ASP A 74 -19.31 -13.31 -2.89
C ASP A 74 -18.94 -13.96 -4.23
N LEU A 75 -17.67 -14.28 -4.47
CA LEU A 75 -17.17 -14.82 -5.74
C LEU A 75 -17.00 -16.34 -5.74
N LYS A 76 -17.32 -16.99 -6.85
CA LYS A 76 -17.19 -18.43 -7.08
C LYS A 76 -16.23 -18.75 -8.23
N VAL A 77 -15.71 -19.98 -8.25
CA VAL A 77 -14.95 -20.49 -9.41
C VAL A 77 -15.85 -20.48 -10.65
N GLY A 78 -15.34 -19.96 -11.75
CA GLY A 78 -16.10 -19.71 -12.98
C GLY A 78 -16.58 -18.26 -13.12
N ASP A 79 -16.72 -17.51 -12.02
CA ASP A 79 -17.02 -16.09 -12.09
C ASP A 79 -15.83 -15.32 -12.68
N THR A 80 -16.10 -14.12 -13.19
CA THR A 80 -15.06 -13.23 -13.71
C THR A 80 -14.79 -12.08 -12.75
N ILE A 81 -13.53 -11.73 -12.58
CA ILE A 81 -13.10 -10.61 -11.73
C ILE A 81 -12.23 -9.63 -12.52
N ALA A 82 -12.36 -8.35 -12.22
CA ALA A 82 -11.53 -7.29 -12.80
C ALA A 82 -10.15 -7.29 -12.13
N VAL A 83 -9.10 -7.51 -12.92
CA VAL A 83 -7.71 -7.53 -12.45
C VAL A 83 -6.85 -6.62 -13.31
N ARG A 84 -5.89 -5.94 -12.66
CA ARG A 84 -4.78 -5.27 -13.35
C ARG A 84 -3.62 -6.23 -13.51
N TYR A 85 -3.32 -6.55 -14.76
CA TYR A 85 -2.20 -7.39 -15.15
C TYR A 85 -1.01 -6.54 -15.60
N ILE A 86 0.14 -6.78 -15.00
CA ILE A 86 1.43 -6.22 -15.43
C ILE A 86 2.27 -7.36 -15.99
N LYS A 87 2.67 -7.25 -17.26
CA LYS A 87 3.47 -8.29 -17.94
C LYS A 87 4.76 -8.55 -17.16
N GLY A 88 5.05 -9.82 -16.88
CA GLY A 88 6.25 -10.25 -16.15
C GLY A 88 6.12 -10.30 -14.62
N LYS A 89 5.00 -9.86 -14.03
CA LYS A 89 4.75 -10.08 -12.59
C LYS A 89 4.19 -11.48 -12.33
N SER A 90 4.51 -12.04 -11.16
CA SER A 90 4.03 -13.35 -10.70
C SER A 90 2.56 -13.33 -10.25
N GLN A 91 2.04 -12.14 -9.93
CA GLN A 91 0.70 -11.92 -9.40
C GLN A 91 0.02 -10.75 -10.12
N VAL A 92 -1.31 -10.73 -10.07
CA VAL A 92 -2.16 -9.63 -10.51
C VAL A 92 -2.89 -9.03 -9.32
N VAL A 93 -3.39 -7.82 -9.49
CA VAL A 93 -4.06 -7.08 -8.42
C VAL A 93 -5.51 -6.84 -8.81
N GLN A 94 -6.44 -7.20 -7.94
CA GLN A 94 -7.86 -6.90 -8.13
C GLN A 94 -8.07 -5.39 -8.19
N ASP A 95 -8.81 -4.91 -9.20
CA ASP A 95 -9.11 -3.49 -9.39
C ASP A 95 -10.31 -3.04 -8.53
N ASP A 96 -10.20 -3.17 -7.20
CA ASP A 96 -11.12 -2.56 -6.22
C ASP A 96 -10.49 -1.32 -5.55
N VAL A 97 -9.51 -0.71 -6.22
CA VAL A 97 -8.76 0.41 -5.65
C VAL A 97 -9.66 1.64 -5.59
N ARG A 98 -10.23 1.89 -4.41
CA ARG A 98 -10.99 3.11 -4.10
C ARG A 98 -10.07 4.32 -4.24
N LEU A 99 -10.29 5.12 -5.29
CA LEU A 99 -9.53 6.36 -5.56
C LEU A 99 -9.47 7.29 -4.33
N SER A 100 -10.55 7.35 -3.54
CA SER A 100 -10.60 8.12 -2.31
C SER A 100 -9.56 7.67 -1.29
N ILE A 101 -9.34 6.36 -1.15
CA ILE A 101 -8.33 5.78 -0.25
C ILE A 101 -6.92 6.09 -0.75
N TYR A 102 -6.68 6.00 -2.06
CA TYR A 102 -5.39 6.40 -2.65
C TYR A 102 -5.06 7.87 -2.36
N TYR A 103 -5.99 8.80 -2.62
CA TYR A 103 -5.76 10.22 -2.37
C TYR A 103 -5.64 10.54 -0.88
N LEU A 104 -6.35 9.81 -0.01
CA LEU A 104 -6.19 9.92 1.43
C LEU A 104 -4.76 9.55 1.85
N TYR A 105 -4.23 8.41 1.40
CA TYR A 105 -2.86 8.01 1.73
C TYR A 105 -1.82 8.97 1.17
N PHE A 106 -2.02 9.48 -0.06
CA PHE A 106 -1.15 10.49 -0.66
C PHE A 106 -1.17 11.84 0.10
N GLY A 107 -2.32 12.24 0.63
CA GLY A 107 -2.42 13.41 1.50
C GLY A 107 -1.72 13.19 2.85
N LEU A 108 -1.96 12.02 3.47
CA LEU A 108 -1.41 11.66 4.77
C LEU A 108 0.11 11.52 4.74
N GLU A 109 0.70 10.91 3.72
CA GLU A 109 2.16 10.78 3.60
C GLU A 109 2.85 12.15 3.61
N SER A 110 2.24 13.14 2.93
CA SER A 110 2.74 14.51 2.83
C SER A 110 2.68 15.23 4.18
N ILE A 111 1.54 15.12 4.88
CA ILE A 111 1.37 15.71 6.22
C ILE A 111 2.34 15.07 7.22
N LEU A 112 2.45 13.74 7.22
CA LEU A 112 3.35 13.02 8.12
C LEU A 112 4.81 13.41 7.86
N LEU A 113 5.23 13.57 6.61
CA LEU A 113 6.58 14.01 6.30
C LEU A 113 6.88 15.39 6.90
N ILE A 114 5.99 16.36 6.70
CA ILE A 114 6.14 17.72 7.23
C ILE A 114 6.20 17.70 8.77
N VAL A 115 5.24 17.00 9.41
CA VAL A 115 5.18 16.89 10.87
C VAL A 115 6.44 16.20 11.41
N GLY A 116 6.88 15.10 10.79
CA GLY A 116 8.09 14.38 11.18
C GLY A 116 9.33 15.27 11.16
N ILE A 117 9.51 16.07 10.10
CA ILE A 117 10.60 17.04 9.99
C ILE A 117 10.51 18.09 11.09
N VAL A 118 9.34 18.68 11.33
CA VAL A 118 9.13 19.70 12.37
C VAL A 118 9.49 19.15 13.76
N PHE A 119 9.09 17.92 14.07
CA PHE A 119 9.42 17.27 15.34
C PHE A 119 10.93 17.03 15.48
N ILE A 120 11.60 16.62 14.41
CA ILE A 120 13.06 16.43 14.42
C ILE A 120 13.79 17.76 14.65
N VAL A 121 13.43 18.81 13.91
CA VAL A 121 14.01 20.15 14.06
C VAL A 121 13.75 20.70 15.46
N GLY A 122 12.51 20.60 15.96
CA GLY A 122 12.13 20.98 17.32
C GLY A 122 12.92 20.21 18.39
N GLY A 123 13.22 18.94 18.13
CA GLY A 123 14.08 18.11 18.98
C GLY A 123 15.50 18.68 19.14
N PHE A 124 16.08 19.24 18.08
CA PHE A 124 17.40 19.89 18.10
C PHE A 124 17.39 21.33 18.62
N MET A 125 16.23 22.00 18.64
CA MET A 125 16.07 23.37 19.11
C MET A 125 15.83 23.49 20.63
N GLY A 126 15.92 22.40 21.40
CA GLY A 126 15.63 22.37 22.83
C GLY A 126 16.32 23.48 23.65
N LYS A 127 15.54 24.09 24.56
CA LYS A 127 15.91 25.31 25.31
C LYS A 127 17.29 25.20 25.98
N THR A 128 18.04 26.30 25.85
CA THR A 128 19.18 26.62 26.70
C THR A 128 18.70 26.89 28.12
N ARG A 129 19.24 26.13 29.07
CA ARG A 129 19.16 26.46 30.49
C ARG A 129 20.21 27.51 30.82
#